data_AF-X6N732-F1
#
_entry.id   AF-X6N732-F1
#
_cell.length_a   1.000
_cell.length_b   1.000
_cell.length_c   1.000
_cell.angle_alpha   90.00
_cell.angle_beta   90.00
_cell.angle_gamma   90.00
#
_symmetry.space_group_name_H-M   'P 1'
#
loop_
_entity.id
_entity.type
_entity.pdbx_description
1 polymer ?
#
loop_
_entity_poly.entity_id
_entity_poly.type
_entity_poly.pdbx_seq_one_letter_code
_entity_poly.pdbx_strand_id
1 'polypeptide(L)'
;MIVSIPETALKQESIDVSKIEQFTKIYVDTGDRYHFLFAIVHMHTCLCVCDKNDNNNNDHDPKSRQLLAAILEATKFKSDQRIPAYTMYFWEHFLEPFLIEIKQMNPNDDVDDFSVDFERNWHGWPKWFVDNVIPQLTIVMVSNCEWPEDSNEEDADNLDAIHSHRWQCSDILAKIAKILSAQHLLEQFCKMLTSLVNTSNPSPKVNMQIEAILFAIRSNYKVYEKPKENETHPLTEVLFKNYRTRCTAITLIARHANFLNVRDETFDKCMQYVCQGFQNPKVSDDAAHCIASVCEEFCTEPAFIQKHWPTLLQLYERSFALSIHDACELTRGLVVVICALNHYEKAQQWLKAILDTPVKYLDTMSKNHVKELRIDEQRTITLLDIMKRISIIWKFCVFSSDFPTRTTDGTKLTPLLVLFFQKLWPYFKAILETYKVRFFFFFFIYFILFIFWPPFFFTLKETYITHKTNKQRMMMT
;
A
#
# COMPACT_ATOMS: atom_id res chain seq x y z
N MET A 1 -26.56 3.03 -23.42
CA MET A 1 -27.70 3.31 -22.52
C MET A 1 -27.13 3.67 -21.17
N ILE A 2 -27.38 4.91 -20.73
CA ILE A 2 -26.93 5.41 -19.43
C ILE A 2 -27.82 4.76 -18.38
N VAL A 3 -27.33 3.72 -17.72
CA VAL A 3 -27.98 3.19 -16.51
C VAL A 3 -27.65 4.18 -15.39
N SER A 4 -28.58 5.09 -15.13
CA SER A 4 -28.57 5.92 -13.94
C SER A 4 -28.49 5.01 -12.71
N ILE A 5 -27.35 5.04 -12.01
CA ILE A 5 -27.23 4.44 -10.68
C ILE A 5 -28.20 5.23 -9.79
N PRO A 6 -29.24 4.60 -9.20
CA PRO A 6 -30.24 5.33 -8.45
C PRO A 6 -29.61 6.00 -7.21
N GLU A 7 -29.83 7.30 -7.05
CA GLU A 7 -29.54 8.10 -5.84
C GLU A 7 -30.22 7.56 -4.55
N THR A 8 -30.94 6.44 -4.63
CA THR A 8 -31.65 5.80 -3.52
C THR A 8 -30.84 4.76 -2.74
N ALA A 9 -29.62 4.41 -3.15
CA ALA A 9 -28.83 3.34 -2.53
C ALA A 9 -28.29 3.62 -1.10
N LEU A 10 -28.63 4.75 -0.47
CA LEU A 10 -28.18 5.10 0.89
C LEU A 10 -29.32 5.38 1.89
N LYS A 11 -30.57 5.01 1.58
CA LYS A 11 -31.61 4.90 2.60
C LYS A 11 -31.60 3.48 3.15
N GLN A 12 -31.44 3.33 4.47
CA GLN A 12 -31.62 2.05 5.18
C GLN A 12 -33.01 1.50 4.83
N GLU A 13 -33.08 0.59 3.87
CA GLU A 13 -34.24 -0.29 3.73
C GLU A 13 -34.29 -1.19 4.96
N SER A 14 -35.48 -1.38 5.51
CA SER A 14 -35.71 -2.25 6.66
C SER A 14 -35.26 -3.66 6.32
N ILE A 15 -34.24 -4.14 7.03
CA ILE A 15 -33.67 -5.48 6.86
C ILE A 15 -34.75 -6.53 7.16
N ASP A 16 -34.94 -7.47 6.25
CA ASP A 16 -35.91 -8.57 6.40
C ASP A 16 -35.33 -9.68 7.31
N VAL A 17 -35.56 -9.53 8.62
CA VAL A 17 -35.06 -10.43 9.68
C VAL A 17 -35.47 -11.89 9.44
N SER A 18 -36.62 -12.16 8.82
CA SER A 18 -37.09 -13.51 8.52
C SER A 18 -36.18 -14.25 7.53
N LYS A 19 -35.56 -13.53 6.58
CA LYS A 19 -34.61 -14.11 5.61
C LYS A 19 -33.27 -14.44 6.27
N ILE A 20 -32.84 -13.61 7.21
CA ILE A 20 -31.61 -13.82 7.98
C ILE A 20 -31.76 -15.04 8.89
N GLU A 21 -32.87 -15.17 9.62
CA GLU A 21 -33.15 -16.34 10.46
C GLU A 21 -33.18 -17.65 9.66
N GLN A 22 -33.74 -17.62 8.44
CA GLN A 22 -33.75 -18.78 7.55
C GLN A 22 -32.34 -19.19 7.11
N PHE A 23 -31.49 -18.22 6.77
CA PHE A 23 -30.08 -18.48 6.43
C PHE A 23 -29.28 -18.99 7.64
N THR A 24 -29.39 -18.33 8.80
CA THR A 24 -28.72 -18.75 10.03
C THR A 24 -29.15 -20.15 10.45
N LYS A 25 -30.44 -20.51 10.29
CA LYS A 25 -30.92 -21.86 10.56
C LYS A 25 -30.32 -22.89 9.60
N ILE A 26 -30.25 -22.60 8.30
CA ILE A 26 -29.58 -23.47 7.33
C ILE A 26 -28.09 -23.64 7.68
N TYR A 27 -27.42 -22.57 8.11
CA TYR A 27 -25.99 -22.56 8.39
C TYR A 27 -25.63 -23.24 9.72
N VAL A 28 -26.36 -22.93 10.79
CA VAL A 28 -26.09 -23.43 12.16
C VAL A 28 -26.53 -24.88 12.32
N ASP A 29 -27.66 -25.29 11.71
CA ASP A 29 -28.14 -26.67 11.83
C ASP A 29 -27.34 -27.66 10.97
N THR A 30 -26.66 -27.20 9.92
CA THR A 30 -25.93 -28.12 9.02
C THR A 30 -24.52 -28.47 9.47
N GLY A 31 -23.88 -27.69 10.36
CA GLY A 31 -22.68 -28.03 11.16
C GLY A 31 -21.40 -28.53 10.46
N ASP A 32 -21.49 -28.98 9.21
CA ASP A 32 -20.49 -29.72 8.47
C ASP A 32 -20.12 -28.94 7.20
N ARG A 33 -18.86 -28.53 7.11
CA ARG A 33 -18.27 -27.87 5.94
C ARG A 33 -18.55 -28.63 4.63
N TYR A 34 -18.77 -29.95 4.71
CA TYR A 34 -19.09 -30.82 3.58
C TYR A 34 -20.47 -30.58 2.97
N HIS A 35 -21.51 -30.34 3.78
CA HIS A 35 -22.85 -30.07 3.26
C HIS A 35 -22.95 -28.69 2.61
N PHE A 36 -22.15 -27.74 3.08
CA PHE A 36 -22.03 -26.42 2.47
C PHE A 36 -21.30 -26.45 1.13
N LEU A 37 -20.16 -27.16 1.05
CA LEU A 37 -19.49 -27.42 -0.23
C LEU A 37 -20.44 -28.16 -1.18
N PHE A 38 -21.21 -29.12 -0.68
CA PHE A 38 -22.23 -29.82 -1.45
C PHE A 38 -23.33 -28.87 -1.93
N ALA A 39 -23.79 -27.91 -1.13
CA ALA A 39 -24.77 -26.91 -1.55
C ALA A 39 -24.21 -25.93 -2.59
N ILE A 40 -22.93 -25.53 -2.47
CA ILE A 40 -22.23 -24.72 -3.49
C ILE A 40 -22.05 -25.51 -4.79
N VAL A 41 -21.58 -26.76 -4.70
CA VAL A 41 -21.41 -27.67 -5.83
C VAL A 41 -22.77 -28.01 -6.45
N HIS A 42 -23.81 -28.18 -5.65
CA HIS A 42 -25.16 -28.46 -6.12
C HIS A 42 -25.79 -27.22 -6.75
N MET A 43 -25.64 -26.02 -6.17
CA MET A 43 -26.01 -24.78 -6.85
C MET A 43 -25.26 -24.66 -8.17
N HIS A 44 -23.94 -24.80 -8.18
CA HIS A 44 -23.14 -24.72 -9.40
C HIS A 44 -23.60 -25.76 -10.43
N THR A 45 -23.86 -27.00 -10.02
CA THR A 45 -24.32 -28.08 -10.92
C THR A 45 -25.74 -27.83 -11.42
N CYS A 46 -26.68 -27.41 -10.56
CA CYS A 46 -28.03 -27.03 -10.97
C CYS A 46 -28.02 -25.82 -11.91
N LEU A 47 -27.10 -24.88 -11.72
CA LEU A 47 -26.99 -23.67 -12.53
C LEU A 47 -26.28 -23.91 -13.87
N CYS A 48 -25.28 -24.80 -13.93
CA CYS A 48 -24.56 -25.16 -15.16
C CYS A 48 -25.26 -26.23 -16.02
N VAL A 49 -26.07 -27.12 -15.42
CA VAL A 49 -26.75 -28.20 -16.15
C VAL A 49 -27.99 -27.70 -16.90
N CYS A 50 -28.62 -26.61 -16.44
CA CYS A 50 -29.79 -26.03 -17.11
C CYS A 50 -29.47 -25.35 -18.46
N ASP A 51 -28.19 -25.05 -18.76
CA ASP A 51 -27.81 -24.28 -19.96
C ASP A 51 -27.65 -25.14 -21.22
N LYS A 52 -27.61 -26.48 -21.11
CA LYS A 52 -27.24 -27.34 -22.25
C LYS A 52 -28.39 -27.91 -23.07
N ASN A 53 -29.65 -27.83 -22.61
CA ASN A 53 -30.76 -28.54 -23.26
C ASN A 53 -32.00 -27.72 -23.64
N ASP A 54 -32.16 -26.47 -23.21
CA ASP A 54 -33.35 -25.68 -23.55
C ASP A 54 -32.99 -24.34 -24.18
N ASN A 55 -33.09 -24.29 -25.51
CA ASN A 55 -33.03 -23.05 -26.30
C ASN A 55 -34.25 -22.13 -26.12
N ASN A 56 -35.17 -22.45 -25.20
CA ASN A 56 -36.38 -21.66 -24.96
C ASN A 56 -36.67 -21.54 -23.46
N ASN A 57 -36.66 -20.28 -22.98
CA ASN A 57 -37.07 -19.79 -21.66
C ASN A 57 -36.12 -19.98 -20.47
N ASN A 58 -35.05 -19.17 -20.44
CA ASN A 58 -34.68 -18.11 -19.47
C ASN A 58 -35.22 -18.05 -18.01
N ASP A 59 -35.89 -19.06 -17.47
CA ASP A 59 -36.28 -19.06 -16.05
C ASP A 59 -35.26 -19.83 -15.22
N HIS A 60 -34.10 -19.19 -15.02
CA HIS A 60 -33.14 -19.62 -14.01
C HIS A 60 -33.85 -19.82 -12.66
N ASP A 61 -33.51 -20.89 -11.94
CA ASP A 61 -34.17 -21.31 -10.70
C ASP A 61 -34.43 -20.11 -9.75
N PRO A 62 -35.70 -19.69 -9.58
CA PRO A 62 -36.05 -18.55 -8.75
C PRO A 62 -35.64 -18.76 -7.29
N LYS A 63 -35.49 -20.01 -6.83
CA LYS A 63 -35.05 -20.32 -5.48
C LYS A 63 -33.58 -19.96 -5.28
N SER A 64 -32.71 -20.30 -6.22
CA SER A 64 -31.29 -19.92 -6.19
C SER A 64 -31.10 -18.40 -6.17
N ARG A 65 -31.91 -17.65 -6.93
CA ARG A 65 -31.92 -16.18 -6.90
C ARG A 65 -32.38 -15.61 -5.56
N GLN A 66 -33.46 -16.16 -4.99
CA GLN A 66 -33.97 -15.77 -3.68
C GLN A 66 -32.95 -16.06 -2.57
N LEU A 67 -32.25 -17.19 -2.65
CA LEU A 67 -31.20 -17.55 -1.69
C LEU A 67 -30.02 -16.57 -1.78
N LEU A 68 -29.51 -16.27 -2.97
CA LEU A 68 -28.44 -15.28 -3.12
C LEU A 68 -28.85 -13.89 -2.64
N ALA A 69 -30.09 -13.47 -2.90
CA ALA A 69 -30.62 -12.22 -2.37
C ALA A 69 -30.69 -12.22 -0.83
N ALA A 70 -31.11 -13.32 -0.21
CA ALA A 70 -31.14 -13.47 1.24
C ALA A 70 -29.73 -13.44 1.86
N ILE A 71 -28.76 -14.10 1.22
CA ILE A 71 -27.36 -14.08 1.67
C ILE A 71 -26.79 -12.68 1.55
N LEU A 72 -27.00 -12.00 0.42
CA LEU A 72 -26.56 -10.63 0.21
C LEU A 72 -27.16 -9.67 1.25
N GLU A 73 -28.44 -9.85 1.59
CA GLU A 73 -29.09 -9.07 2.65
C GLU A 73 -28.49 -9.37 4.04
N ALA A 74 -28.20 -10.63 4.33
CA ALA A 74 -27.49 -11.01 5.56
C ALA A 74 -26.08 -10.40 5.61
N THR A 75 -25.37 -10.29 4.47
CA THR A 75 -24.04 -9.66 4.40
C THR A 75 -24.08 -8.16 4.73
N LYS A 76 -25.23 -7.49 4.59
CA LYS A 76 -25.41 -6.08 4.98
C LYS A 76 -25.57 -5.89 6.50
N PHE A 77 -25.83 -6.97 7.24
CA PHE A 77 -26.19 -6.88 8.65
C PHE A 77 -24.97 -6.61 9.54
N LYS A 78 -24.81 -5.35 9.98
CA LYS A 78 -23.66 -4.91 10.79
C LYS A 78 -23.82 -5.14 12.30
N SER A 79 -25.03 -5.43 12.79
CA SER A 79 -25.31 -5.48 14.25
C SER A 79 -24.86 -6.76 14.96
N ASP A 80 -24.62 -7.85 14.24
CA ASP A 80 -24.04 -9.08 14.80
C ASP A 80 -22.83 -9.48 13.96
N GLN A 81 -21.62 -9.32 14.51
CA GLN A 81 -20.36 -9.59 13.81
C GLN A 81 -20.22 -11.05 13.30
N ARG A 82 -20.99 -11.99 13.86
CA ARG A 82 -20.97 -13.40 13.42
C ARG A 82 -21.61 -13.58 12.05
N ILE A 83 -22.63 -12.80 11.73
CA ILE A 83 -23.38 -12.93 10.47
C ILE A 83 -22.50 -12.53 9.27
N PRO A 84 -21.84 -11.36 9.26
CA PRO A 84 -20.86 -11.02 8.24
C PRO A 84 -19.80 -12.09 8.09
N ALA A 85 -19.20 -12.59 9.19
CA ALA A 85 -18.14 -13.61 9.13
C ALA A 85 -18.55 -14.88 8.35
N TYR A 86 -19.77 -15.39 8.59
CA TYR A 86 -20.28 -16.55 7.86
C TYR A 86 -20.59 -16.24 6.39
N THR A 87 -21.13 -15.06 6.11
CA THR A 87 -21.35 -14.67 4.71
C THR A 87 -20.05 -14.40 3.95
N MET A 88 -18.99 -13.92 4.62
CA MET A 88 -17.66 -13.77 4.00
C MET A 88 -17.11 -15.13 3.57
N TYR A 89 -17.20 -16.15 4.43
CA TYR A 89 -16.81 -17.51 4.08
C TYR A 89 -17.61 -18.04 2.89
N PHE A 90 -18.92 -17.74 2.82
CA PHE A 90 -19.73 -18.07 1.65
C PHE A 90 -19.22 -17.42 0.38
N TRP A 91 -19.04 -16.10 0.37
CA TRP A 91 -18.60 -15.38 -0.83
C TRP A 91 -17.19 -15.79 -1.27
N GLU A 92 -16.30 -16.06 -0.32
CA GLU A 92 -14.95 -16.55 -0.61
C GLU A 92 -14.98 -17.85 -1.43
N HIS A 93 -15.86 -18.80 -1.07
CA HIS A 93 -15.95 -20.09 -1.75
C HIS A 93 -16.86 -20.05 -2.98
N PHE A 94 -17.93 -19.25 -2.92
CA PHE A 94 -18.91 -19.15 -4.00
C PHE A 94 -18.33 -18.49 -5.26
N LEU A 95 -17.38 -17.58 -5.12
CA LEU A 95 -16.73 -16.92 -6.25
C LEU A 95 -15.66 -17.80 -6.94
N GLU A 96 -15.17 -18.86 -6.29
CA GLU A 96 -14.07 -19.67 -6.81
C GLU A 96 -14.39 -20.37 -8.16
N PRO A 97 -15.57 -20.96 -8.38
CA PRO A 97 -15.90 -21.57 -9.66
C PRO A 97 -15.87 -20.57 -10.82
N PHE A 98 -16.27 -19.31 -10.61
CA PHE A 98 -16.17 -18.26 -11.62
C PHE A 98 -14.70 -17.96 -11.98
N LEU A 99 -13.81 -17.98 -10.99
CA LEU A 99 -12.37 -17.82 -11.22
C LEU A 99 -11.79 -18.99 -12.02
N ILE A 100 -12.24 -20.22 -11.73
CA ILE A 100 -11.85 -21.42 -12.50
C ILE A 100 -12.32 -21.29 -13.95
N GLU A 101 -13.56 -20.86 -14.17
CA GLU A 101 -14.12 -20.66 -15.51
C GLU A 101 -13.35 -19.59 -16.31
N ILE A 102 -13.00 -18.46 -15.68
CA ILE A 102 -12.17 -17.41 -16.31
C ILE A 102 -10.80 -17.97 -16.71
N LYS A 103 -10.16 -18.77 -15.85
CA LYS A 103 -8.88 -19.41 -16.18
C LYS A 103 -9.00 -20.38 -17.37
N GLN A 104 -10.14 -21.04 -17.51
CA GLN A 104 -10.41 -21.92 -18.66
C GLN A 104 -10.68 -21.13 -19.94
N MET A 105 -11.27 -19.94 -19.84
CA MET A 105 -11.48 -19.03 -20.97
C MET A 105 -10.17 -18.47 -21.51
N ASN A 106 -9.13 -18.34 -20.68
CA ASN A 106 -7.83 -17.83 -21.07
C ASN A 106 -6.67 -18.67 -20.49
N PRO A 107 -6.37 -19.85 -21.07
CA PRO A 107 -5.38 -20.79 -20.55
C PRO A 107 -3.92 -20.36 -20.80
N ASN A 108 -3.70 -19.33 -21.61
CA ASN A 108 -2.36 -18.86 -22.01
C ASN A 108 -1.82 -17.74 -21.12
N ASP A 109 -2.67 -17.08 -20.34
CA ASP A 109 -2.24 -16.04 -19.42
C ASP A 109 -1.76 -16.65 -18.10
N ASP A 110 -0.65 -16.11 -17.60
CA ASP A 110 -0.12 -16.49 -16.30
C ASP A 110 -1.23 -16.25 -15.26
N VAL A 111 -1.43 -17.21 -14.34
CA VAL A 111 -2.62 -17.28 -13.48
C VAL A 111 -2.80 -16.07 -12.56
N ASP A 112 -1.81 -15.18 -12.52
CA ASP A 112 -1.78 -13.95 -11.74
C ASP A 112 -1.85 -12.67 -12.59
N ASP A 113 -1.83 -12.77 -13.92
CA ASP A 113 -1.85 -11.63 -14.86
C ASP A 113 -3.26 -11.38 -15.42
N PHE A 114 -4.19 -10.97 -14.55
CA PHE A 114 -5.59 -10.64 -14.91
C PHE A 114 -5.76 -9.23 -15.49
N SER A 115 -4.69 -8.74 -16.07
CA SER A 115 -4.45 -7.33 -16.38
C SER A 115 -5.01 -6.95 -17.76
N VAL A 116 -5.17 -7.93 -18.64
CA VAL A 116 -5.68 -7.74 -20.00
C VAL A 116 -7.20 -7.53 -20.00
N ASP A 117 -7.66 -6.52 -20.75
CA ASP A 117 -9.05 -6.27 -21.14
C ASP A 117 -9.62 -7.43 -21.98
N PHE A 118 -9.77 -8.61 -21.37
CA PHE A 118 -10.40 -9.76 -21.99
C PHE A 118 -11.92 -9.59 -21.93
N GLU A 119 -12.58 -9.59 -23.09
CA GLU A 119 -14.03 -9.59 -23.18
C GLU A 119 -14.59 -10.89 -22.61
N ARG A 120 -15.07 -10.83 -21.36
CA ARG A 120 -15.72 -11.96 -20.71
C ARG A 120 -17.11 -12.14 -21.29
N ASN A 121 -17.23 -13.07 -22.21
CA ASN A 121 -18.50 -13.47 -22.83
C ASN A 121 -19.31 -14.37 -21.89
N TRP A 122 -19.71 -13.82 -20.74
CA TRP A 122 -20.62 -14.50 -19.83
C TRP A 122 -21.98 -14.73 -20.52
N HIS A 123 -22.50 -15.95 -20.41
CA HIS A 123 -23.83 -16.30 -20.89
C HIS A 123 -24.66 -16.88 -19.73
N GLY A 124 -25.98 -16.98 -19.94
CA GLY A 124 -26.90 -17.61 -18.98
C GLY A 124 -26.79 -17.08 -17.56
N TRP A 125 -26.63 -18.00 -16.62
CA TRP A 125 -26.60 -17.70 -15.19
C TRP A 125 -25.39 -16.84 -14.77
N PRO A 126 -24.14 -17.16 -15.18
CA PRO A 126 -23.00 -16.31 -14.87
C PRO A 126 -23.19 -14.86 -15.26
N LYS A 127 -23.78 -14.60 -16.44
CA LYS A 127 -24.12 -13.24 -16.86
C LYS A 127 -25.08 -12.56 -15.91
N TRP A 128 -26.17 -13.24 -15.53
CA TRP A 128 -27.13 -12.68 -14.57
C TRP A 128 -26.48 -12.35 -13.24
N PHE A 129 -25.64 -13.25 -12.71
CA PHE A 129 -24.92 -13.04 -11.45
C PHE A 129 -23.97 -11.84 -11.51
N VAL A 130 -23.17 -11.74 -12.58
CA VAL A 130 -22.25 -10.63 -12.83
C VAL A 130 -22.99 -9.31 -12.99
N ASP A 131 -24.13 -9.29 -13.69
CA ASP A 131 -24.86 -8.05 -13.96
C ASP A 131 -25.69 -7.57 -12.75
N ASN A 132 -26.20 -8.49 -11.91
CA ASN A 132 -27.22 -8.16 -10.89
C ASN A 132 -26.74 -8.32 -9.45
N VAL A 133 -25.84 -9.26 -9.17
CA VAL A 133 -25.40 -9.58 -7.79
C VAL A 133 -24.06 -8.95 -7.50
N ILE A 134 -23.08 -9.07 -8.40
CA ILE A 134 -21.73 -8.55 -8.20
C ILE A 134 -21.70 -7.04 -7.87
N PRO A 135 -22.42 -6.14 -8.58
CA PRO A 135 -22.39 -4.72 -8.26
C PRO A 135 -22.92 -4.41 -6.85
N GLN A 136 -23.96 -5.11 -6.43
CA GLN A 136 -24.50 -4.96 -5.07
C GLN A 136 -23.52 -5.52 -4.04
N LEU A 137 -22.93 -6.68 -4.32
CA LEU A 137 -21.93 -7.30 -3.45
C LEU A 137 -20.72 -6.37 -3.27
N THR A 138 -20.22 -5.74 -4.33
CA THR A 138 -19.14 -4.75 -4.26
C THR A 138 -19.48 -3.62 -3.28
N ILE A 139 -20.68 -3.03 -3.40
CA ILE A 139 -21.12 -1.94 -2.50
C ILE A 139 -21.19 -2.43 -1.05
N VAL A 140 -21.72 -3.63 -0.82
CA VAL A 140 -21.81 -4.23 0.52
C VAL A 140 -20.43 -4.51 1.11
N MET A 141 -19.49 -5.05 0.32
CA MET A 141 -18.11 -5.29 0.77
C MET A 141 -17.39 -3.99 1.13
N VAL A 142 -17.53 -2.95 0.32
CA VAL A 142 -16.99 -1.62 0.64
C VAL A 142 -17.61 -1.07 1.93
N SER A 143 -18.94 -1.19 2.10
CA SER A 143 -19.62 -0.78 3.32
C SER A 143 -19.12 -1.54 4.56
N ASN A 144 -18.81 -2.84 4.44
CA ASN A 144 -18.22 -3.62 5.52
C ASN A 144 -16.74 -3.29 5.79
N CYS A 145 -16.09 -2.56 4.88
CA CYS A 145 -14.76 -1.98 5.10
C CYS A 145 -14.78 -0.66 5.89
N GLU A 146 -15.95 -0.09 6.21
CA GLU A 146 -16.08 1.15 6.98
C GLU A 146 -15.64 0.96 8.44
N TRP A 147 -15.00 1.98 9.00
CA TRP A 147 -14.76 2.04 10.45
C TRP A 147 -16.07 2.23 11.22
N PRO A 148 -16.21 1.69 12.45
CA PRO A 148 -17.33 2.02 13.33
C PRO A 148 -17.36 3.51 13.67
N GLU A 149 -18.57 4.07 13.83
CA GLU A 149 -18.75 5.48 14.19
C GLU A 149 -18.14 5.81 15.57
N ASP A 150 -18.24 4.88 16.53
CA ASP A 150 -17.78 5.02 17.92
C ASP A 150 -16.51 4.22 18.25
N SER A 151 -15.61 4.01 17.27
CA SER A 151 -14.34 3.32 17.56
C SER A 151 -13.38 4.19 18.37
N ASN A 152 -13.67 4.30 19.68
CA ASN A 152 -12.65 4.66 20.66
C ASN A 152 -11.55 3.61 20.58
N GLU A 153 -10.31 4.05 20.40
CA GLU A 153 -9.09 3.24 20.20
C GLU A 153 -8.75 2.36 21.44
N GLU A 154 -9.68 2.14 22.37
CA GLU A 154 -9.45 1.64 23.74
C GLU A 154 -9.55 0.11 23.88
N ASP A 155 -10.16 -0.61 22.92
CA ASP A 155 -10.23 -2.08 22.95
C ASP A 155 -9.42 -2.71 21.81
N ALA A 156 -8.20 -3.13 22.14
CA ALA A 156 -7.24 -3.67 21.18
C ALA A 156 -7.70 -4.97 20.49
N ASP A 157 -8.38 -5.86 21.21
CA ASP A 157 -8.85 -7.14 20.65
C ASP A 157 -9.97 -6.91 19.63
N ASN A 158 -10.82 -5.91 19.87
CA ASN A 158 -11.88 -5.50 18.93
C ASN A 158 -11.29 -4.83 17.68
N LEU A 159 -10.21 -4.05 17.82
CA LEU A 159 -9.52 -3.44 16.67
C LEU A 159 -8.92 -4.50 15.74
N ASP A 160 -8.26 -5.52 16.29
CA ASP A 160 -7.68 -6.61 15.48
C ASP A 160 -8.76 -7.40 14.74
N ALA A 161 -9.90 -7.67 15.38
CA ALA A 161 -11.05 -8.31 14.74
C ALA A 161 -11.61 -7.46 13.58
N ILE A 162 -11.76 -6.14 13.79
CA ILE A 162 -12.19 -5.21 12.72
C ILE A 162 -11.17 -5.22 11.57
N HIS A 163 -9.88 -5.12 11.87
CA HIS A 163 -8.83 -5.16 10.84
C HIS A 163 -8.89 -6.47 10.03
N SER A 164 -9.01 -7.62 10.70
CA SER A 164 -9.14 -8.92 10.06
C SER A 164 -10.37 -8.97 9.14
N HIS A 165 -11.52 -8.47 9.62
CA HIS A 165 -12.75 -8.43 8.82
C HIS A 165 -12.62 -7.55 7.56
N ARG A 166 -11.99 -6.38 7.68
CA ARG A 166 -11.72 -5.50 6.53
C ARG A 166 -10.84 -6.19 5.49
N TRP A 167 -9.82 -6.93 5.93
CA TRP A 167 -8.97 -7.71 5.01
C TRP A 167 -9.74 -8.82 4.30
N GLN A 168 -10.63 -9.55 4.99
CA GLN A 168 -11.50 -10.54 4.34
C GLN A 168 -12.41 -9.91 3.28
N CYS A 169 -13.01 -8.75 3.57
CA CYS A 169 -13.80 -8.01 2.59
C CYS A 169 -12.95 -7.60 1.38
N SER A 170 -11.70 -7.16 1.63
CA SER A 170 -10.75 -6.86 0.57
C SER A 170 -10.42 -8.07 -0.30
N ASP A 171 -10.24 -9.26 0.27
CA ASP A 171 -9.93 -10.47 -0.48
C ASP A 171 -11.09 -10.87 -1.40
N ILE A 172 -12.33 -10.70 -0.94
CA ILE A 172 -13.51 -10.88 -1.78
C ILE A 172 -13.55 -9.85 -2.91
N LEU A 173 -13.25 -8.58 -2.62
CA LEU A 173 -13.12 -7.53 -3.64
C LEU A 173 -12.03 -7.86 -4.67
N ALA A 174 -10.92 -8.50 -4.25
CA ALA A 174 -9.89 -9.00 -5.16
C ALA A 174 -10.44 -10.06 -6.12
N LYS A 175 -11.26 -11.00 -5.62
CA LYS A 175 -11.93 -12.00 -6.46
C LYS A 175 -12.93 -11.35 -7.42
N ILE A 176 -13.69 -10.36 -6.96
CA ILE A 176 -14.59 -9.57 -7.80
C ILE A 176 -13.81 -8.84 -8.89
N ALA A 177 -12.65 -8.25 -8.58
CA ALA A 177 -11.77 -7.62 -9.56
C ALA A 177 -11.36 -8.62 -10.66
N LYS A 178 -11.03 -9.86 -10.30
CA LYS A 178 -10.72 -10.91 -11.29
C LYS A 178 -11.92 -11.28 -12.16
N ILE A 179 -13.13 -11.25 -11.61
CA ILE A 179 -14.40 -11.53 -12.32
C ILE A 179 -14.82 -10.40 -13.25
N LEU A 180 -14.67 -9.14 -12.85
CA LEU A 180 -15.10 -7.96 -13.63
C LEU A 180 -14.00 -7.37 -14.52
N SER A 181 -12.74 -7.66 -14.22
CA SER A 181 -11.51 -6.89 -14.53
C SER A 181 -11.19 -5.88 -13.44
N ALA A 182 -9.90 -5.72 -13.19
CA ALA A 182 -9.38 -4.74 -12.24
C ALA A 182 -9.80 -3.32 -12.65
N GLN A 183 -9.74 -3.01 -13.94
CA GLN A 183 -10.12 -1.72 -14.49
C GLN A 183 -11.60 -1.42 -14.26
N HIS A 184 -12.50 -2.36 -14.55
CA HIS A 184 -13.92 -2.15 -14.33
C HIS A 184 -14.26 -1.92 -12.84
N LEU A 185 -13.63 -2.66 -11.93
CA LEU A 185 -13.81 -2.44 -10.49
C LEU A 185 -13.25 -1.06 -10.06
N LEU A 186 -12.10 -0.66 -10.60
CA LEU A 186 -11.49 0.64 -10.33
C LEU A 186 -12.42 1.78 -10.79
N GLU A 187 -13.01 1.68 -11.97
CA GLU A 187 -14.00 2.64 -12.47
C GLU A 187 -15.23 2.76 -11.54
N GLN A 188 -15.71 1.62 -11.02
CA GLN A 188 -16.80 1.62 -10.04
C GLN A 188 -16.40 2.36 -8.77
N PHE A 189 -15.20 2.11 -8.24
CA PHE A 189 -14.69 2.83 -7.07
C PHE A 189 -14.50 4.33 -7.33
N CYS A 190 -14.01 4.72 -8.51
CA CYS A 190 -13.91 6.12 -8.90
C CYS A 190 -15.30 6.78 -8.92
N LYS A 191 -16.31 6.15 -9.54
CA LYS A 191 -17.69 6.67 -9.56
C LYS A 191 -18.26 6.85 -8.14
N MET A 192 -18.01 5.88 -7.25
CA MET A 192 -18.41 6.00 -5.84
C MET A 192 -17.69 7.17 -5.15
N LEU A 193 -16.37 7.29 -5.33
CA LEU A 193 -15.57 8.38 -4.76
C LEU A 193 -16.05 9.75 -5.25
N THR A 194 -16.19 9.96 -6.55
CA THR A 194 -16.57 11.26 -7.13
C THR A 194 -17.87 11.79 -6.52
N SER A 195 -18.84 10.92 -6.25
CA SER A 195 -20.09 11.32 -5.59
C SER A 195 -19.89 11.82 -4.14
N LEU A 196 -18.95 11.22 -3.41
CA LEU A 196 -18.68 11.53 -2.00
C LEU A 196 -17.74 12.74 -1.86
N VAL A 197 -16.68 12.82 -2.68
CA VAL A 197 -15.68 13.91 -2.65
C VAL A 197 -16.31 15.27 -2.91
N ASN A 198 -17.31 15.32 -3.80
CA ASN A 198 -18.00 16.55 -4.14
C ASN A 198 -19.01 17.02 -3.07
N THR A 199 -19.14 16.28 -1.96
CA THR A 199 -19.99 16.68 -0.84
C THR A 199 -19.35 17.85 -0.08
N SER A 200 -20.05 19.00 -0.06
CA SER A 200 -19.63 20.15 0.76
C SER A 200 -19.76 19.83 2.25
N ASN A 201 -18.69 20.03 3.03
CA ASN A 201 -18.63 19.74 4.47
C ASN A 201 -18.98 18.27 4.81
N PRO A 202 -18.15 17.29 4.39
CA PRO A 202 -18.46 15.88 4.57
C PRO A 202 -18.61 15.51 6.05
N SER A 203 -19.69 14.80 6.38
CA SER A 203 -19.92 14.26 7.72
C SER A 203 -18.86 13.19 8.09
N PRO A 204 -18.71 12.82 9.37
CA PRO A 204 -17.82 11.72 9.76
C PRO A 204 -18.10 10.43 8.99
N LYS A 205 -19.38 10.10 8.80
CA LYS A 205 -19.82 8.95 8.00
C LYS A 205 -19.35 9.01 6.54
N VAL A 206 -19.48 10.18 5.89
CA VAL A 206 -18.96 10.35 4.52
C VAL A 206 -17.44 10.16 4.47
N ASN A 207 -16.70 10.64 5.46
CA ASN A 207 -15.25 10.41 5.53
C ASN A 207 -14.89 8.92 5.73
N MET A 208 -15.70 8.16 6.48
CA MET A 208 -15.53 6.71 6.64
C MET A 208 -15.81 5.97 5.33
N GLN A 209 -16.84 6.37 4.58
CA GLN A 209 -17.15 5.82 3.26
C GLN A 209 -16.00 6.06 2.27
N ILE A 210 -15.48 7.28 2.22
CA ILE A 210 -14.32 7.61 1.40
C ILE A 210 -13.11 6.75 1.81
N GLU A 211 -12.82 6.65 3.11
CA GLU A 211 -11.70 5.85 3.59
C GLU A 211 -11.87 4.35 3.27
N ALA A 212 -13.08 3.81 3.35
CA ALA A 212 -13.35 2.41 3.02
C ALA A 212 -13.10 2.11 1.54
N ILE A 213 -13.48 3.02 0.64
CA ILE A 213 -13.18 2.88 -0.80
C ILE A 213 -11.68 2.98 -1.04
N LEU A 214 -10.99 3.96 -0.44
CA LEU A 214 -9.55 4.08 -0.55
C LEU A 214 -8.82 2.85 0.01
N PHE A 215 -9.33 2.28 1.11
CA PHE A 215 -8.81 1.05 1.69
C PHE A 215 -8.94 -0.10 0.71
N ALA A 216 -10.12 -0.28 0.11
CA ALA A 216 -10.38 -1.33 -0.89
C ALA A 216 -9.47 -1.25 -2.12
N ILE A 217 -9.21 -0.03 -2.62
CA ILE A 217 -8.24 0.19 -3.71
C ILE A 217 -6.83 -0.15 -3.20
N ARG A 218 -6.44 0.39 -2.04
CA ARG A 218 -5.10 0.23 -1.47
C ARG A 218 -4.74 -1.23 -1.21
N SER A 219 -5.66 -2.00 -0.64
CA SER A 219 -5.41 -3.40 -0.27
C SER A 219 -5.26 -4.29 -1.51
N ASN A 220 -5.88 -3.90 -2.63
CA ASN A 220 -5.84 -4.60 -3.91
C ASN A 220 -4.89 -3.98 -4.93
N TYR A 221 -3.94 -3.13 -4.51
CA TYR A 221 -3.07 -2.35 -5.41
C TYR A 221 -2.35 -3.17 -6.50
N LYS A 222 -2.01 -4.44 -6.19
CA LYS A 222 -1.31 -5.33 -7.12
C LYS A 222 -2.19 -5.84 -8.27
N VAL A 223 -3.51 -5.75 -8.11
CA VAL A 223 -4.48 -6.21 -9.11
C VAL A 223 -4.66 -5.17 -10.20
N TYR A 224 -4.39 -3.89 -9.92
CA TYR A 224 -4.56 -2.81 -10.88
C TYR A 224 -3.33 -2.64 -11.77
N GLU A 225 -3.57 -2.32 -13.03
CA GLU A 225 -2.53 -1.93 -13.97
C GLU A 225 -2.21 -0.44 -13.87
N LYS A 226 -1.06 -0.06 -14.45
CA LYS A 226 -0.78 1.34 -14.71
C LYS A 226 -1.80 1.85 -15.75
N PRO A 227 -2.54 2.93 -15.45
CA PRO A 227 -3.49 3.50 -16.40
C PRO A 227 -2.79 3.89 -17.71
N LYS A 228 -3.51 3.75 -18.83
CA LYS A 228 -3.04 4.26 -20.12
C LYS A 228 -2.94 5.79 -20.07
N GLU A 229 -2.11 6.38 -20.95
CA GLU A 229 -2.06 7.84 -21.07
C GLU A 229 -3.48 8.39 -21.30
N ASN A 230 -3.92 9.32 -20.44
CA ASN A 230 -5.24 9.97 -20.39
C ASN A 230 -6.37 9.27 -19.59
N GLU A 231 -6.12 8.14 -18.93
CA GLU A 231 -7.11 7.54 -18.01
C GLU A 231 -7.09 8.20 -16.62
N THR A 232 -8.27 8.52 -16.10
CA THR A 232 -8.44 9.10 -14.76
C THR A 232 -8.16 8.04 -13.68
N HIS A 233 -7.03 8.17 -13.00
CA HIS A 233 -6.70 7.35 -11.83
C HIS A 233 -7.32 7.96 -10.56
N PRO A 234 -7.82 7.16 -9.59
CA PRO A 234 -8.45 7.70 -8.37
C PRO A 234 -7.56 8.70 -7.63
N LEU A 235 -6.23 8.56 -7.70
CA LEU A 235 -5.25 9.50 -7.12
C LEU A 235 -5.38 10.95 -7.61
N THR A 236 -5.98 11.19 -8.77
CA THR A 236 -6.22 12.55 -9.29
C THR A 236 -7.24 13.33 -8.46
N GLU A 237 -8.10 12.64 -7.68
CA GLU A 237 -9.18 13.23 -6.88
C GLU A 237 -8.91 13.20 -5.36
N VAL A 238 -7.74 12.72 -4.90
CA VAL A 238 -7.46 12.46 -3.47
C VAL A 238 -6.78 13.67 -2.80
N LEU A 239 -7.57 14.61 -2.28
CA LEU A 239 -7.09 15.66 -1.37
C LEU A 239 -8.00 15.79 -0.14
N PHE A 240 -7.92 14.83 0.78
CA PHE A 240 -8.80 14.76 1.95
C PHE A 240 -8.20 15.35 3.23
N LYS A 241 -9.06 15.90 4.10
CA LYS A 241 -8.63 16.57 5.35
C LYS A 241 -8.67 15.68 6.59
N ASN A 242 -9.56 14.68 6.65
CA ASN A 242 -9.68 13.77 7.80
C ASN A 242 -8.42 12.89 7.95
N TYR A 243 -7.94 12.66 9.19
CA TYR A 243 -6.69 11.95 9.42
C TYR A 243 -6.70 10.48 8.97
N ARG A 244 -7.80 9.72 9.19
CA ARG A 244 -7.89 8.31 8.78
C ARG A 244 -7.90 8.21 7.25
N THR A 245 -8.71 9.03 6.61
CA THR A 245 -8.74 9.15 5.15
C THR A 245 -7.37 9.58 4.61
N ARG A 246 -6.65 10.45 5.33
CA ARG A 246 -5.30 10.88 4.97
C ARG A 246 -4.26 9.77 5.09
N CYS A 247 -4.24 9.00 6.18
CA CYS A 247 -3.38 7.82 6.32
C CYS A 247 -3.59 6.87 5.14
N THR A 248 -4.83 6.44 4.91
CA THR A 248 -5.16 5.50 3.83
C THR A 248 -4.80 6.06 2.45
N ALA A 249 -5.05 7.36 2.20
CA ALA A 249 -4.64 8.05 0.99
C ALA A 249 -3.11 8.10 0.78
N ILE A 250 -2.34 8.43 1.83
CA ILE A 250 -0.87 8.47 1.77
C ILE A 250 -0.31 7.08 1.51
N THR A 251 -0.82 6.05 2.19
CA THR A 251 -0.41 4.68 1.90
C THR A 251 -0.78 4.26 0.47
N LEU A 252 -1.94 4.69 -0.05
CA LEU A 252 -2.32 4.44 -1.44
C LEU A 252 -1.34 5.10 -2.42
N ILE A 253 -0.96 6.36 -2.20
CA ILE A 253 0.07 7.05 -2.98
C ILE A 253 1.38 6.26 -2.97
N ALA A 254 1.81 5.78 -1.79
CA ALA A 254 3.03 4.98 -1.67
C ALA A 254 2.97 3.69 -2.50
N ARG A 255 1.82 3.00 -2.50
CA ARG A 255 1.63 1.73 -3.23
C ARG A 255 1.50 1.91 -4.74
N HIS A 256 0.94 3.02 -5.17
CA HIS A 256 0.71 3.36 -6.57
C HIS A 256 1.73 4.40 -7.09
N ALA A 257 2.88 4.54 -6.41
CA ALA A 257 3.89 5.51 -6.80
C ALA A 257 4.31 5.32 -8.28
N ASN A 258 4.46 4.07 -8.73
CA ASN A 258 4.78 3.69 -10.11
C ASN A 258 3.74 4.13 -11.16
N PHE A 259 2.50 4.43 -10.75
CA PHE A 259 1.45 4.93 -11.64
C PHE A 259 1.53 6.43 -11.84
N LEU A 260 2.20 7.14 -10.94
CA LEU A 260 2.37 8.58 -11.07
C LEU A 260 3.41 8.92 -12.12
N ASN A 261 3.17 10.01 -12.83
CA ASN A 261 4.13 10.63 -13.71
C ASN A 261 4.71 11.86 -13.02
N VAL A 262 6.02 11.84 -12.76
CA VAL A 262 6.75 12.90 -12.06
C VAL A 262 6.66 14.26 -12.76
N ARG A 263 6.39 14.28 -14.06
CA ARG A 263 6.26 15.52 -14.83
C ARG A 263 4.90 16.18 -14.67
N ASP A 264 3.90 15.46 -14.18
CA ASP A 264 2.52 15.93 -14.11
C ASP A 264 2.25 16.70 -12.82
N GLU A 265 1.34 17.68 -12.89
CA GLU A 265 0.92 18.49 -11.74
C GLU A 265 0.31 17.62 -10.61
N THR A 266 -0.29 16.49 -10.96
CA THR A 266 -0.83 15.51 -10.00
C THR A 266 0.25 14.99 -9.07
N PHE A 267 1.47 14.73 -9.57
CA PHE A 267 2.57 14.27 -8.72
C PHE A 267 2.94 15.32 -7.67
N ASP A 268 3.03 16.60 -8.08
CA ASP A 268 3.33 17.69 -7.16
C ASP A 268 2.26 17.83 -6.06
N LYS A 269 0.99 17.73 -6.44
CA LYS A 269 -0.15 17.75 -5.51
C LYS A 269 -0.06 16.60 -4.51
N CYS A 270 0.21 15.38 -4.97
CA CYS A 270 0.43 14.21 -4.11
C CYS A 270 1.60 14.44 -3.15
N MET A 271 2.75 14.92 -3.63
CA MET A 271 3.91 15.16 -2.79
C MET A 271 3.68 16.26 -1.75
N GLN A 272 2.98 17.32 -2.13
CA GLN A 272 2.58 18.36 -1.19
C GLN A 272 1.64 17.80 -0.11
N TYR A 273 0.67 16.98 -0.52
CA TYR A 273 -0.27 16.32 0.38
C TYR A 273 0.42 15.39 1.38
N VAL A 274 1.37 14.56 0.91
CA VAL A 274 2.20 13.69 1.77
C VAL A 274 3.01 14.53 2.76
N CYS A 275 3.66 15.61 2.30
CA CYS A 275 4.41 16.52 3.17
C CYS A 275 3.56 17.18 4.27
N GLN A 276 2.27 17.47 4.00
CA GLN A 276 1.35 17.97 5.02
C GLN A 276 1.03 16.91 6.09
N GLY A 277 1.23 15.62 5.81
CA GLY A 277 1.05 14.52 6.75
C GLY A 277 1.93 14.64 8.00
N PHE A 278 3.15 15.19 7.87
CA PHE A 278 4.07 15.40 9.00
C PHE A 278 3.56 16.38 10.06
N GLN A 279 2.53 17.17 9.77
CA GLN A 279 1.91 18.06 10.75
C GLN A 279 1.05 17.32 11.78
N ASN A 280 0.67 16.06 11.50
CA ASN A 280 -0.14 15.24 12.39
C ASN A 280 0.66 14.01 12.85
N PRO A 281 0.96 13.86 14.14
CA PRO A 281 1.69 12.71 14.67
C PRO A 281 1.07 11.35 14.33
N LYS A 282 -0.26 11.26 14.19
CA LYS A 282 -0.96 10.01 13.80
C LYS A 282 -0.75 9.61 12.33
N VAL A 283 -0.25 10.53 11.49
CA VAL A 283 -0.08 10.36 10.03
C VAL A 283 1.40 10.42 9.63
N SER A 284 2.27 10.92 10.50
CA SER A 284 3.68 11.18 10.23
C SER A 284 4.45 9.94 9.78
N ASP A 285 4.14 8.76 10.35
CA ASP A 285 4.76 7.49 9.97
C ASP A 285 4.41 7.09 8.52
N ASP A 286 3.12 7.10 8.17
CA ASP A 286 2.66 6.85 6.79
C ASP A 286 3.30 7.83 5.80
N ALA A 287 3.42 9.11 6.18
CA ALA A 287 4.05 10.13 5.36
C ALA A 287 5.55 9.84 5.13
N ALA A 288 6.28 9.48 6.19
CA ALA A 288 7.70 9.11 6.08
C ALA A 288 7.90 7.90 5.19
N HIS A 289 7.09 6.85 5.38
CA HIS A 289 7.11 5.66 4.55
C HIS A 289 6.82 5.98 3.08
N CYS A 290 5.80 6.79 2.81
CA CYS A 290 5.44 7.21 1.46
C CYS A 290 6.57 7.96 0.76
N ILE A 291 7.21 8.94 1.42
CA ILE A 291 8.37 9.64 0.85
C ILE A 291 9.50 8.66 0.53
N ALA A 292 9.77 7.70 1.41
CA ALA A 292 10.80 6.70 1.17
C ALA A 292 10.46 5.80 -0.04
N SER A 293 9.22 5.33 -0.16
CA SER A 293 8.75 4.54 -1.30
C SER A 293 8.81 5.31 -2.62
N VAL A 294 8.39 6.58 -2.63
CA VAL A 294 8.49 7.46 -3.81
C VAL A 294 9.96 7.65 -4.20
N CYS A 295 10.83 7.90 -3.22
CA CYS A 295 12.27 8.00 -3.45
C CYS A 295 12.83 6.71 -4.07
N GLU A 296 12.45 5.53 -3.57
CA GLU A 296 12.89 4.24 -4.12
C GLU A 296 12.36 3.98 -5.54
N GLU A 297 11.15 4.45 -5.84
CA GLU A 297 10.57 4.25 -7.14
C GLU A 297 11.25 5.10 -8.21
N PHE A 298 11.46 6.39 -7.89
CA PHE A 298 11.93 7.41 -8.82
C PHE A 298 13.41 7.81 -8.65
N CYS A 299 14.20 7.06 -7.88
CA CYS A 299 15.61 7.38 -7.58
C CYS A 299 16.50 7.50 -8.83
N THR A 300 16.12 6.88 -9.96
CA THR A 300 16.85 6.94 -11.22
C THR A 300 16.27 7.95 -12.22
N GLU A 301 15.13 8.59 -11.91
CA GLU A 301 14.48 9.51 -12.82
C GLU A 301 15.06 10.94 -12.71
N PRO A 302 15.70 11.49 -13.75
CA PRO A 302 16.33 12.81 -13.67
C PRO A 302 15.34 13.93 -13.34
N ALA A 303 14.10 13.86 -13.85
CA ALA A 303 13.07 14.85 -13.59
C ALA A 303 12.72 14.92 -12.09
N PHE A 304 12.59 13.76 -11.44
CA PHE A 304 12.30 13.68 -10.00
C PHE A 304 13.43 14.28 -9.19
N ILE A 305 14.66 13.82 -9.47
CA ILE A 305 15.87 14.21 -8.77
C ILE A 305 16.11 15.71 -8.88
N GLN A 306 15.96 16.30 -10.08
CA GLN A 306 16.21 17.73 -10.28
C GLN A 306 15.17 18.62 -9.60
N LYS A 307 13.89 18.24 -9.68
CA LYS A 307 12.78 19.06 -9.20
C LYS A 307 12.57 18.94 -7.68
N HIS A 308 12.62 17.73 -7.13
CA HIS A 308 12.18 17.47 -5.75
C HIS A 308 13.32 17.39 -4.73
N TRP A 309 14.58 17.27 -5.15
CA TRP A 309 15.71 17.19 -4.21
C TRP A 309 15.79 18.34 -3.20
N PRO A 310 15.62 19.63 -3.57
CA PRO A 310 15.66 20.73 -2.59
C PRO A 310 14.60 20.57 -1.50
N THR A 311 13.39 20.15 -1.88
CA THR A 311 12.27 19.90 -0.96
C THR A 311 12.57 18.70 -0.04
N LEU A 312 13.12 17.61 -0.59
CA LEU A 312 13.50 16.43 0.19
C LEU A 312 14.58 16.76 1.22
N LEU A 313 15.58 17.58 0.84
CA LEU A 313 16.63 18.00 1.76
C LEU A 313 16.09 18.90 2.87
N GLN A 314 15.22 19.85 2.54
CA GLN A 314 14.55 20.68 3.55
C GLN A 314 13.69 19.83 4.51
N LEU A 315 12.99 18.83 3.98
CA LEU A 315 12.21 17.89 4.78
C LEU A 315 13.12 17.06 5.70
N TYR A 316 14.27 16.60 5.21
CA TYR A 316 15.27 15.90 6.01
C TYR A 316 15.79 16.76 7.18
N GLU A 317 16.09 18.03 6.95
CA GLU A 317 16.52 18.95 8.02
C GLU A 317 15.43 19.14 9.08
N ARG A 318 14.17 19.29 8.65
CA ARG A 318 13.02 19.39 9.56
C ARG A 318 12.72 18.08 10.28
N SER A 319 13.09 16.94 9.70
CA SER A 319 12.82 15.61 10.26
C SER A 319 13.46 15.39 11.64
N PHE A 320 14.42 16.22 12.05
CA PHE A 320 15.05 16.16 13.38
C PHE A 320 14.07 16.48 14.52
N ALA A 321 12.95 17.15 14.23
CA ALA A 321 11.85 17.33 15.19
C ALA A 321 10.89 16.13 15.25
N LEU A 322 10.96 15.18 14.31
CA LEU A 322 10.04 14.04 14.24
C LEU A 322 10.44 12.90 15.21
N SER A 323 9.55 11.91 15.28
CA SER A 323 9.86 10.59 15.83
C SER A 323 11.12 10.02 15.17
N ILE A 324 11.96 9.29 15.92
CA ILE A 324 13.19 8.70 15.37
C ILE A 324 12.89 7.63 14.31
N HIS A 325 11.72 7.00 14.38
CA HIS A 325 11.28 6.01 13.39
C HIS A 325 11.07 6.69 12.02
N ASP A 326 10.19 7.69 11.97
CA ASP A 326 9.81 8.46 10.78
C ASP A 326 11.05 9.15 10.15
N ALA A 327 11.89 9.70 11.02
CA ALA A 327 13.18 10.26 10.68
C ALA A 327 14.12 9.29 9.95
N CYS A 328 14.18 8.04 10.41
CA CYS A 328 15.00 7.00 9.81
C CYS A 328 14.43 6.58 8.45
N GLU A 329 13.10 6.48 8.31
CA GLU A 329 12.45 6.20 7.03
C GLU A 329 12.73 7.28 5.99
N LEU A 330 12.62 8.57 6.36
CA LEU A 330 13.01 9.67 5.49
C LEU A 330 14.49 9.61 5.09
N THR A 331 15.36 9.34 6.07
CA THR A 331 16.80 9.21 5.83
C THR A 331 17.10 8.08 4.83
N ARG A 332 16.41 6.93 4.95
CA ARG A 332 16.51 5.80 4.01
C ARG A 332 16.19 6.24 2.59
N GLY A 333 15.05 6.91 2.38
CA GLY A 333 14.63 7.39 1.06
C GLY A 333 15.67 8.29 0.39
N LEU A 334 16.18 9.29 1.11
CA LEU A 334 17.20 10.21 0.57
C LEU A 334 18.51 9.48 0.21
N VAL A 335 18.94 8.53 1.04
CA VAL A 335 20.17 7.77 0.80
C VAL A 335 20.02 6.92 -0.47
N VAL A 336 18.86 6.32 -0.71
CA VAL A 336 18.59 5.58 -1.95
C VAL A 336 18.71 6.49 -3.17
N VAL A 337 18.16 7.70 -3.12
CA VAL A 337 18.30 8.69 -4.21
C VAL A 337 19.77 9.05 -4.46
N ILE A 338 20.56 9.27 -3.41
CA ILE A 338 22.00 9.55 -3.52
C ILE A 338 22.73 8.38 -4.18
N CYS A 339 22.43 7.15 -3.79
CA CYS A 339 23.10 5.96 -4.30
C CYS A 339 22.74 5.60 -5.74
N ALA A 340 21.60 6.08 -6.22
CA ALA A 340 21.19 5.95 -7.62
C ALA A 340 21.85 6.97 -8.56
N LEU A 341 22.60 7.94 -8.04
CA LEU A 341 23.32 8.91 -8.87
C LEU A 341 24.50 8.24 -9.59
N ASN A 342 24.65 8.54 -10.88
CA ASN A 342 25.79 8.08 -11.69
C ASN A 342 26.97 9.08 -11.69
N HIS A 343 26.89 10.15 -10.90
CA HIS A 343 27.91 11.19 -10.83
C HIS A 343 28.55 11.26 -9.44
N TYR A 344 29.82 10.86 -9.36
CA TYR A 344 30.57 10.78 -8.10
C TYR A 344 30.53 12.08 -7.30
N GLU A 345 30.84 13.21 -7.92
CA GLU A 345 30.92 14.52 -7.25
C GLU A 345 29.58 14.95 -6.68
N LYS A 346 28.50 14.75 -7.45
CA LYS A 346 27.14 15.05 -7.01
C LYS A 346 26.71 14.16 -5.85
N ALA A 347 26.99 12.86 -5.93
CA ALA A 347 26.73 11.92 -4.83
C ALA A 347 27.53 12.28 -3.57
N GLN A 348 28.80 12.66 -3.72
CA GLN A 348 29.63 13.14 -2.63
C GLN A 348 29.04 14.39 -1.97
N GLN A 349 28.64 15.38 -2.78
CA GLN A 349 28.04 16.62 -2.29
C GLN A 349 26.74 16.36 -1.51
N TRP A 350 25.88 15.49 -2.03
CA TRP A 350 24.58 15.20 -1.41
C TRP A 350 24.71 14.33 -0.17
N LEU A 351 25.61 13.34 -0.19
CA LEU A 351 25.97 12.57 0.99
C LEU A 351 26.54 13.48 2.09
N LYS A 352 27.41 14.42 1.72
CA LYS A 352 27.91 15.43 2.66
C LYS A 352 26.78 16.27 3.25
N ALA A 353 25.84 16.74 2.44
CA ALA A 353 24.73 17.58 2.87
C ALA A 353 23.85 16.87 3.94
N ILE A 354 23.48 15.61 3.71
CA ILE A 354 22.69 14.86 4.70
C ILE A 354 23.51 14.50 5.96
N LEU A 355 24.84 14.54 5.90
CA LEU A 355 25.71 14.24 7.04
C LEU A 355 26.10 15.45 7.86
N ASP A 356 26.04 16.65 7.30
CA ASP A 356 26.47 17.86 7.99
C ASP A 356 25.63 18.11 9.24
N THR A 357 24.33 17.84 9.21
CA THR A 357 23.44 18.01 10.38
C THR A 357 23.75 17.01 11.52
N PRO A 358 23.81 15.68 11.30
CA PRO A 358 24.30 14.73 12.30
C PRO A 358 25.66 15.13 12.89
N VAL A 359 26.62 15.51 12.03
CA VAL A 359 27.98 15.90 12.47
C VAL A 359 27.94 17.16 13.33
N LYS A 360 27.16 18.18 12.95
CA LYS A 360 26.97 19.40 13.75
C LYS A 360 26.43 19.09 15.16
N TYR A 361 25.48 18.17 15.26
CA TYR A 361 24.95 17.75 16.55
C TYR A 361 25.96 16.95 17.37
N LEU A 362 26.72 16.03 16.76
CA LEU A 362 27.81 15.33 17.43
C LEU A 362 28.90 16.28 17.94
N ASP A 363 29.26 17.29 17.15
CA ASP A 363 30.23 18.32 17.54
C ASP A 363 29.74 19.13 18.74
N THR A 364 28.47 19.56 18.71
CA THR A 364 27.85 20.30 19.81
C THR A 364 27.75 19.44 21.09
N MET A 365 27.32 18.18 20.97
CA MET A 365 27.24 17.22 22.08
C MET A 365 28.62 16.95 22.68
N SER A 366 29.64 16.76 21.83
CA SER A 366 31.03 16.50 22.24
C SER A 366 31.62 17.69 22.99
N LYS A 367 31.49 18.91 22.45
CA LYS A 367 32.02 20.14 23.06
C LYS A 367 31.39 20.48 24.41
N ASN A 368 30.08 20.25 24.54
CA ASN A 368 29.34 20.54 25.76
C ASN A 368 29.33 19.36 26.74
N HIS A 369 29.92 18.22 26.38
CA HIS A 369 29.85 16.96 27.13
C HIS A 369 28.42 16.54 27.50
N VAL A 370 27.46 16.80 26.62
CA VAL A 370 26.04 16.46 26.80
C VAL A 370 25.65 15.26 25.94
N LYS A 371 24.69 14.47 26.43
CA LYS A 371 24.15 13.31 25.70
C LYS A 371 22.88 13.63 24.90
N GLU A 372 22.34 14.83 25.11
CA GLU A 372 21.10 15.30 24.52
C GLU A 372 21.19 16.79 24.18
N LEU A 373 20.49 17.19 23.13
CA LEU A 373 20.32 18.58 22.71
C LEU A 373 18.83 18.90 22.65
N ARG A 374 18.42 20.02 23.26
CA ARG A 374 17.06 20.55 23.09
C ARG A 374 17.00 21.34 21.78
N ILE A 375 16.11 20.97 20.87
CA ILE A 375 15.85 21.76 19.66
C ILE A 375 14.76 22.79 19.95
N ASP A 376 13.69 22.35 20.63
CA ASP A 376 12.53 23.13 21.00
C ASP A 376 12.04 22.71 22.41
N GLU A 377 10.95 23.31 22.88
CA GLU A 377 10.38 23.05 24.21
C GLU A 377 9.86 21.60 24.38
N GLN A 378 9.63 20.88 23.28
CA GLN A 378 8.94 19.58 23.26
C GLN A 378 9.84 18.41 22.84
N ARG A 379 11.02 18.68 22.24
CA ARG A 379 11.86 17.65 21.64
C ARG A 379 13.34 17.77 22.01
N THR A 380 13.84 16.69 22.59
CA THR A 380 15.26 16.43 22.76
C THR A 380 15.76 15.47 21.68
N ILE A 381 16.89 15.81 21.05
CA ILE A 381 17.68 14.88 20.24
C ILE A 381 18.66 14.21 21.17
N THR A 382 18.64 12.89 21.23
CA THR A 382 19.65 12.13 21.95
C THR A 382 20.82 11.74 21.04
N LEU A 383 21.98 11.43 21.64
CA LEU A 383 23.10 10.83 20.92
C LEU A 383 22.66 9.55 20.16
N LEU A 384 21.78 8.75 20.76
CA LEU A 384 21.26 7.53 20.14
C LEU A 384 20.47 7.81 18.86
N ASP A 385 19.67 8.88 18.82
CA ASP A 385 18.91 9.27 17.63
C ASP A 385 19.85 9.62 16.47
N ILE A 386 20.93 10.36 16.76
CA ILE A 386 21.95 10.70 15.77
C ILE A 386 22.67 9.45 15.26
N MET A 387 23.06 8.56 16.17
CA MET A 387 23.71 7.30 15.81
C MET A 387 22.82 6.37 14.99
N LYS A 388 21.50 6.32 15.29
CA LYS A 388 20.52 5.56 14.49
C LYS A 388 20.44 6.09 13.06
N ARG A 389 20.33 7.42 12.87
CA ARG A 389 20.32 8.03 11.53
C ARG A 389 21.60 7.74 10.75
N ILE A 390 22.76 7.91 11.39
CA ILE A 390 24.06 7.56 10.79
C ILE A 390 24.09 6.08 10.38
N SER A 391 23.56 5.19 11.22
CA SER A 391 23.46 3.76 10.92
C SER A 391 22.56 3.49 9.71
N ILE A 392 21.45 4.20 9.54
CA ILE A 392 20.60 4.11 8.34
C ILE A 392 21.36 4.57 7.10
N ILE A 393 22.05 5.71 7.16
CA ILE A 393 22.90 6.18 6.06
C ILE A 393 23.90 5.10 5.68
N TRP A 394 24.61 4.54 6.67
CA TRP A 394 25.58 3.48 6.40
C TRP A 394 24.95 2.21 5.80
N LYS A 395 23.81 1.77 6.35
CA LYS A 395 23.11 0.55 5.93
C LYS A 395 22.64 0.62 4.48
N PHE A 396 22.12 1.77 4.06
CA PHE A 396 21.53 1.93 2.73
C PHE A 396 22.45 2.61 1.72
N CYS A 397 23.61 3.13 2.13
CA CYS A 397 24.56 3.79 1.23
C CYS A 397 25.35 2.75 0.41
N VAL A 398 24.67 2.08 -0.51
CA VAL A 398 25.20 1.03 -1.38
C VAL A 398 25.17 1.49 -2.84
N PHE A 399 26.33 1.82 -3.40
CA PHE A 399 26.46 2.20 -4.81
C PHE A 399 26.49 0.97 -5.74
N SER A 400 26.07 1.13 -7.00
CA SER A 400 26.15 0.07 -8.03
C SER A 400 27.61 -0.33 -8.31
N SER A 401 27.82 -1.52 -8.89
CA SER A 401 29.16 -1.96 -9.34
C SER A 401 29.77 -1.00 -10.37
N ASP A 402 28.90 -0.34 -11.13
CA ASP A 402 29.26 0.52 -12.26
C ASP A 402 29.44 1.98 -11.81
N PHE A 403 29.35 2.25 -10.50
CA PHE A 403 29.56 3.59 -9.96
C PHE A 403 31.01 4.05 -10.23
N PRO A 404 31.22 5.28 -10.72
CA PRO A 404 32.53 5.74 -11.15
C PRO A 404 33.55 5.70 -10.01
N THR A 405 34.58 4.87 -10.19
CA THR A 405 35.74 4.75 -9.28
C THR A 405 36.98 5.48 -9.81
N ARG A 406 36.88 6.09 -10.99
CA ARG A 406 37.93 6.89 -11.61
C ARG A 406 37.32 8.15 -12.22
N THR A 407 38.07 9.25 -12.16
CA THR A 407 37.79 10.49 -12.89
C THR A 407 38.12 10.31 -14.39
N THR A 408 37.70 11.28 -15.21
CA THR A 408 37.98 11.30 -16.66
C THR A 408 39.47 11.36 -16.98
N ASP A 409 40.30 11.87 -16.07
CA ASP A 409 41.77 11.90 -16.17
C ASP A 409 42.45 10.59 -15.69
N GLY A 410 41.67 9.58 -15.27
CA GLY A 410 42.17 8.29 -14.81
C GLY A 410 42.56 8.23 -13.34
N THR A 411 42.44 9.32 -12.58
CA THR A 411 42.73 9.34 -11.14
C THR A 411 41.76 8.45 -10.38
N LYS A 412 42.29 7.58 -9.49
CA LYS A 412 41.47 6.71 -8.65
C LYS A 412 40.73 7.55 -7.61
N LEU A 413 39.40 7.49 -7.64
CA LEU A 413 38.55 8.13 -6.65
C LEU A 413 38.53 7.31 -5.35
N THR A 414 38.50 8.01 -4.23
CA THR A 414 38.33 7.37 -2.92
C THR A 414 36.88 6.89 -2.78
N PRO A 415 36.59 5.68 -2.30
CA PRO A 415 35.21 5.27 -2.10
C PRO A 415 34.48 6.23 -1.14
N LEU A 416 33.26 6.66 -1.48
CA LEU A 416 32.50 7.66 -0.70
C LEU A 416 32.27 7.23 0.75
N LEU A 417 32.05 5.94 0.99
CA LEU A 417 31.92 5.36 2.33
C LEU A 417 33.20 5.51 3.17
N VAL A 418 34.38 5.48 2.54
CA VAL A 418 35.67 5.68 3.24
C VAL A 418 35.80 7.14 3.66
N LEU A 419 35.51 8.09 2.77
CA LEU A 419 35.50 9.52 3.11
C LEU A 419 34.50 9.82 4.23
N PHE A 420 33.33 9.18 4.17
CA PHE A 420 32.32 9.28 5.20
C PHE A 420 32.83 8.77 6.56
N PHE A 421 33.41 7.58 6.58
CA PHE A 421 33.95 6.99 7.79
C PHE A 421 35.03 7.85 8.43
N GLN A 422 35.98 8.36 7.63
CA GLN A 422 37.04 9.24 8.10
C GLN A 422 36.48 10.49 8.77
N LYS A 423 35.40 11.07 8.23
CA LYS A 423 34.73 12.24 8.83
C LYS A 423 34.07 11.92 10.18
N LEU A 424 33.48 10.74 10.34
CA LEU A 424 32.80 10.34 11.57
C LEU A 424 33.71 9.73 12.64
N TRP A 425 34.86 9.21 12.25
CA TRP A 425 35.76 8.46 13.12
C TRP A 425 36.16 9.19 14.42
N PRO A 426 36.48 10.50 14.42
CA PRO A 426 36.80 11.22 15.65
C PRO A 426 35.67 11.17 16.68
N TYR A 427 34.41 11.26 16.22
CA TYR A 427 33.24 11.20 17.09
C TYR A 427 33.02 9.78 17.61
N PHE A 428 33.14 8.77 16.76
CA PHE A 428 33.04 7.37 17.19
C PHE A 428 34.08 7.03 18.26
N LYS A 429 35.32 7.46 18.06
CA LYS A 429 36.39 7.30 19.05
C LYS A 429 36.03 7.94 20.39
N ALA A 430 35.61 9.21 20.37
CA ALA A 430 35.21 9.94 21.58
C ALA A 430 34.02 9.27 22.31
N ILE A 431 33.01 8.81 21.56
CA ILE A 431 31.87 8.07 22.12
C ILE A 431 32.35 6.77 22.77
N LEU A 432 33.15 5.97 22.07
CA LEU A 432 33.61 4.66 22.56
C LEU A 432 34.49 4.80 23.82
N GLU A 433 35.32 5.83 23.88
CA GLU A 433 36.11 6.19 25.07
C GLU A 433 35.21 6.62 26.24
N THR A 434 34.22 7.49 25.98
CA THR A 434 33.30 8.02 27.00
C THR A 434 32.44 6.93 27.63
N TYR A 435 31.89 6.02 26.83
CA TYR A 435 31.02 4.95 27.30
C TYR A 435 31.78 3.67 27.71
N LYS A 436 33.11 3.70 27.71
CA LYS A 436 34.00 2.57 28.09
C LYS A 436 33.61 1.25 27.42
N VAL A 437 33.19 1.32 26.15
CA VAL A 437 32.75 0.15 25.38
C VAL A 437 33.98 -0.63 24.91
N ARG A 438 34.70 -1.26 25.84
CA ARG A 438 35.96 -1.97 25.57
C ARG A 438 35.77 -3.31 24.85
N PHE A 439 34.60 -3.94 24.99
CA PHE A 439 34.34 -5.28 24.44
C PHE A 439 33.68 -5.29 23.05
N PHE A 440 32.90 -4.25 22.72
CA PHE A 440 32.22 -4.15 21.41
C PHE A 440 33.13 -3.59 20.30
N PHE A 441 34.23 -2.92 20.67
CA PHE A 441 35.18 -2.31 19.73
C PHE A 441 35.85 -3.33 18.82
N PHE A 442 36.23 -4.49 19.36
CA PHE A 442 36.79 -5.60 18.57
C PHE A 442 35.74 -6.20 17.63
N PHE A 443 34.51 -6.42 18.11
CA PHE A 443 33.44 -6.97 17.27
C PHE A 443 32.98 -6.00 16.17
N PHE A 444 32.94 -4.70 16.46
CA PHE A 444 32.55 -3.67 15.48
C PHE A 444 33.63 -3.47 14.41
N ILE A 445 34.91 -3.49 14.79
CA ILE A 445 36.02 -3.51 13.82
C ILE A 445 36.01 -4.81 13.00
N TYR A 446 35.75 -5.97 13.63
CA TYR A 446 35.63 -7.24 12.91
C TYR A 446 34.44 -7.23 11.95
N PHE A 447 33.30 -6.66 12.35
CA PHE A 447 32.10 -6.52 11.54
C PHE A 447 32.29 -5.54 10.37
N ILE A 448 32.99 -4.42 10.60
CA ILE A 448 33.41 -3.50 9.54
C ILE A 448 34.37 -4.20 8.57
N LEU A 449 35.39 -4.90 9.07
CA LEU A 449 36.32 -5.67 8.23
C LEU A 449 35.61 -6.81 7.47
N PHE A 450 34.55 -7.39 8.04
CA PHE A 450 33.72 -8.41 7.41
C PHE A 450 32.81 -7.84 6.32
N ILE A 451 32.27 -6.63 6.50
CA ILE A 451 31.53 -5.87 5.46
C ILE A 451 32.46 -5.47 4.30
N PHE A 452 33.72 -5.15 4.59
CA PHE A 452 34.73 -4.84 3.57
C PHE A 452 35.34 -6.11 2.93
N TRP A 453 34.92 -7.33 3.30
CA TRP A 453 35.28 -8.57 2.62
C TRP A 453 34.21 -8.92 1.55
N PRO A 454 34.56 -8.99 0.24
CA PRO A 454 33.56 -8.95 -0.83
C PRO A 454 32.46 -10.03 -0.92
N PRO A 455 32.61 -11.31 -0.52
CA PRO A 455 31.75 -12.33 -1.12
C PRO A 455 30.31 -12.40 -0.58
N PHE A 456 29.98 -11.81 0.57
CA PHE A 456 28.68 -12.08 1.23
C PHE A 456 27.54 -11.10 0.90
N PHE A 457 27.84 -9.89 0.40
CA PHE A 457 26.83 -8.88 0.07
C PHE A 457 26.41 -8.87 -1.42
N PHE A 458 27.11 -9.59 -2.30
CA PHE A 458 26.77 -9.64 -3.72
C PHE A 458 25.47 -10.42 -3.99
N THR A 459 25.16 -11.45 -3.20
CA THR A 459 24.07 -12.39 -3.48
C THR A 459 22.66 -11.80 -3.26
N LEU A 460 22.48 -10.87 -2.31
CA LEU A 460 21.19 -10.19 -2.10
C LEU A 460 20.94 -9.05 -3.11
N LYS A 461 22.01 -8.54 -3.75
CA LYS A 461 21.97 -7.39 -4.65
C LYS A 461 21.62 -7.76 -6.09
N GLU A 462 22.14 -8.90 -6.58
CA GLU A 462 21.81 -9.39 -7.92
C GLU A 462 20.32 -9.73 -8.06
N THR A 463 19.63 -10.16 -6.99
CA THR A 463 18.20 -10.49 -7.08
C THR A 463 17.31 -9.26 -7.18
N TYR A 464 17.63 -8.15 -6.50
CA TYR A 464 16.75 -6.96 -6.45
C TYR A 464 16.93 -6.03 -7.65
N ILE A 465 18.18 -5.75 -8.06
CA ILE A 465 18.45 -4.82 -9.18
C ILE A 465 18.14 -5.49 -10.52
N THR A 466 18.54 -6.74 -10.72
CA THR A 466 18.28 -7.46 -11.99
C THR A 466 16.78 -7.63 -12.25
N HIS A 467 15.97 -7.80 -11.19
CA HIS A 467 14.51 -7.89 -11.32
C HIS A 467 13.85 -6.56 -11.73
N LYS A 468 14.37 -5.40 -11.31
CA LYS A 468 13.85 -4.08 -11.71
C LYS A 468 14.33 -3.66 -13.09
N THR A 469 15.60 -3.92 -13.45
CA THR A 469 16.14 -3.63 -14.79
C THR A 469 15.50 -4.52 -15.86
N ASN A 470 15.22 -5.78 -15.55
CA ASN A 470 14.47 -6.67 -16.46
C ASN A 470 13.00 -6.25 -16.59
N LYS A 471 12.35 -5.80 -15.51
CA LYS A 471 10.98 -5.26 -15.55
C LYS A 471 10.89 -3.99 -16.41
N GLN A 472 11.88 -3.09 -16.33
CA GLN A 472 11.94 -1.89 -17.18
C GLN A 472 12.27 -2.21 -18.65
N ARG A 473 13.09 -3.23 -18.93
CA ARG A 473 13.34 -3.68 -20.31
C ARG A 473 12.12 -4.33 -20.94
N MET A 474 11.37 -5.15 -20.19
CA MET A 474 10.14 -5.78 -20.67
C MET A 474 9.00 -4.78 -20.93
N MET A 475 9.00 -3.61 -20.29
CA MET A 475 8.01 -2.55 -20.57
C MET A 475 8.39 -1.63 -21.74
N MET A 476 9.59 -1.75 -22.30
CA MET A 476 10.07 -0.95 -23.46
C MET A 476 10.19 -1.77 -24.75
N THR A 477 9.89 -3.06 -24.70
CA THR A 477 9.76 -3.98 -25.85
C THR A 477 8.32 -4.42 -25.95
#